data_AF-A0AAP5LVL6-F1
#
_entry.id   AF-A0AAP5LVL6-F1
#
_cell.length_a   1.000
_cell.length_b   1.000
_cell.length_c   1.000
_cell.angle_alpha   90.00
_cell.angle_beta   90.00
_cell.angle_gamma   90.00
#
_symmetry.space_group_name_H-M   'P 1'
#
loop_
_entity.id
_entity.type
_entity.pdbx_description
1 polymer ?
#
loop_
_entity_poly.entity_id
_entity_poly.type
_entity_poly.pdbx_seq_one_letter_code
_entity_poly.pdbx_strand_id
1 'polypeptide(L)'
;MPRIRSLVTTVRIDVAQRAHDCQANGNHRLSKGDRRLGVKKDRSWDNYCLDCGRRILEGDAAKIASLLRAINGDGLVAGDEG
;
A
#
# COMPACT_ATOMS: atom_id res chain seq x y z
N MET A 1 27.93 -8.70 -5.26
CA MET A 1 27.10 -8.23 -4.13
C MET A 1 25.81 -9.01 -4.07
N PRO A 2 25.42 -9.57 -2.92
CA PRO A 2 24.10 -10.15 -2.74
C PRO A 2 23.03 -9.07 -2.95
N ARG A 3 21.95 -9.41 -3.67
CA ARG A 3 20.83 -8.49 -3.91
C ARG A 3 19.92 -8.48 -2.69
N ILE A 4 19.78 -7.31 -2.06
CA ILE A 4 18.78 -7.10 -1.01
C ILE A 4 17.39 -7.18 -1.65
N ARG A 5 16.50 -7.99 -1.07
CA ARG A 5 15.11 -8.10 -1.53
C ARG A 5 14.28 -6.97 -0.95
N SER A 6 13.42 -6.36 -1.79
CA SER A 6 12.39 -5.44 -1.31
C SER A 6 11.34 -6.20 -0.49
N LEU A 7 10.89 -5.61 0.61
CA LEU A 7 9.72 -6.07 1.37
C LEU A 7 8.40 -5.59 0.75
N VAL A 8 8.45 -4.52 -0.06
CA VAL A 8 7.29 -3.97 -0.75
C VAL A 8 7.11 -4.73 -2.06
N THR A 9 5.92 -5.31 -2.25
CA THR A 9 5.53 -5.92 -3.53
C THR A 9 5.38 -4.87 -4.63
N THR A 10 5.43 -5.28 -5.88
CA THR A 10 5.23 -4.37 -7.01
C THR A 10 3.80 -3.83 -7.00
N VAL A 11 3.67 -2.50 -6.99
CA VAL A 11 2.40 -1.79 -7.11
C VAL A 11 2.45 -0.78 -8.25
N ARG A 12 1.30 -0.41 -8.81
CA ARG A 12 1.19 0.61 -9.86
C ARG A 12 -0.13 1.35 -9.80
N ILE A 13 -0.12 2.60 -10.28
CA ILE A 13 -1.36 3.29 -10.64
C ILE A 13 -1.58 3.10 -12.13
N ASP A 14 -2.71 2.50 -12.50
CA ASP A 14 -3.10 2.31 -13.90
C ASP A 14 -4.56 2.71 -14.11
N VAL A 15 -5.05 2.50 -15.34
CA VAL A 15 -6.43 2.79 -15.74
C VAL A 15 -7.19 1.49 -15.94
N ALA A 16 -8.39 1.43 -15.37
CA ALA A 16 -9.34 0.34 -15.53
C ALA A 16 -9.74 0.18 -17.01
N GLN A 17 -9.44 -0.98 -17.58
CA GLN A 17 -9.76 -1.31 -18.97
C GLN A 17 -11.20 -1.79 -19.16
N ARG A 18 -11.83 -2.26 -18.08
CA ARG A 18 -13.22 -2.73 -18.03
C ARG A 18 -13.81 -2.48 -16.65
N ALA A 19 -15.14 -2.45 -16.56
CA ALA A 19 -15.81 -2.32 -15.28
C ALA A 19 -15.64 -3.59 -14.42
N HIS A 20 -15.38 -3.41 -13.13
CA HIS A 20 -15.19 -4.46 -12.14
C HIS A 20 -15.27 -3.87 -10.73
N ASP A 21 -15.43 -4.73 -9.73
CA ASP A 21 -15.49 -4.28 -8.35
C ASP A 21 -14.09 -4.21 -7.75
N CYS A 22 -13.91 -3.30 -6.78
CA CYS A 22 -12.70 -3.20 -5.98
C CYS A 22 -12.47 -4.48 -5.19
N GLN A 23 -11.24 -4.97 -5.18
CA GLN A 23 -10.87 -6.20 -4.47
C GLN A 23 -11.08 -6.09 -2.94
N ALA A 24 -11.05 -4.89 -2.37
CA ALA A 24 -11.29 -4.66 -0.94
C ALA A 24 -12.78 -4.58 -0.57
N ASN A 25 -13.66 -4.17 -1.49
CA ASN A 25 -15.08 -4.03 -1.21
C ASN A 25 -15.90 -4.10 -2.51
N GLY A 26 -16.80 -5.09 -2.59
CA GLY A 26 -17.69 -5.30 -3.74
C GLY A 26 -18.62 -4.12 -4.05
N ASN A 27 -18.89 -3.25 -3.07
CA ASN A 27 -19.71 -2.06 -3.27
C ASN A 27 -18.98 -0.92 -4.00
N HIS A 28 -17.64 -1.00 -4.11
CA HIS A 28 -16.86 0.01 -4.82
C HIS A 28 -16.66 -0.44 -6.27
N ARG A 29 -17.52 0.04 -7.16
CA ARG A 29 -17.45 -0.26 -8.60
C ARG A 29 -16.43 0.66 -9.29
N LEU A 30 -15.49 0.07 -10.04
CA LEU A 30 -14.62 0.77 -10.98
C LEU A 30 -15.22 0.69 -12.38
N SER A 31 -15.25 1.81 -13.08
CA SER A 31 -15.66 1.93 -14.48
C SER A 31 -14.45 1.95 -15.42
N LYS A 32 -14.68 1.69 -16.71
CA LYS A 32 -13.62 1.83 -17.72
C LYS A 32 -13.15 3.28 -17.78
N GLY A 33 -11.85 3.51 -17.70
CA GLY A 33 -11.26 4.86 -17.65
C GLY A 33 -10.90 5.33 -16.23
N ASP A 34 -11.42 4.69 -15.19
CA ASP A 34 -11.09 5.05 -13.82
C ASP A 34 -9.64 4.70 -13.49
N ARG A 35 -8.97 5.60 -12.77
CA ARG A 35 -7.67 5.30 -12.18
C ARG A 35 -7.83 4.36 -10.99
N ARG A 36 -6.87 3.46 -10.81
CA ARG A 36 -6.89 2.46 -9.72
C ARG A 36 -5.48 2.07 -9.29
N LEU A 37 -5.38 1.48 -8.10
CA LEU A 37 -4.16 0.84 -7.61
C LEU A 37 -4.16 -0.64 -8.01
N GLY A 38 -3.16 -1.06 -8.78
CA GLY A 38 -2.87 -2.46 -9.04
C GLY A 38 -1.77 -2.95 -8.11
N VAL A 39 -2.02 -4.03 -7.37
CA VAL A 39 -1.03 -4.71 -6.53
C VAL A 39 -0.70 -6.05 -7.15
N LYS A 40 0.58 -6.33 -7.40
CA LYS A 40 1.01 -7.57 -8.03
C LYS A 40 0.79 -8.74 -7.06
N LYS A 41 0.07 -9.76 -7.54
CA LYS A 41 -0.21 -11.01 -6.81
C LYS A 41 0.14 -12.19 -7.70
N ASP A 42 1.28 -12.83 -7.46
CA ASP A 42 1.80 -13.93 -8.28
C ASP A 42 1.74 -13.62 -9.80
N ARG A 43 0.84 -14.30 -10.53
CA ARG A 43 0.63 -14.13 -11.96
C ARG A 43 -0.46 -13.11 -12.30
N SER A 44 -1.25 -12.65 -11.33
CA SER A 44 -2.35 -11.69 -11.50
C SER A 44 -2.06 -10.33 -10.84
N TRP A 45 -3.08 -9.49 -10.79
CA TRP A 45 -3.08 -8.17 -10.14
C TRP A 45 -4.38 -8.03 -9.35
N ASP A 46 -4.28 -7.71 -8.07
CA ASP A 46 -5.41 -7.25 -7.29
C ASP A 46 -5.64 -5.77 -7.60
N ASN A 47 -6.88 -5.38 -7.85
CA ASN A 47 -7.23 -4.05 -8.31
C ASN A 47 -8.10 -3.34 -7.26
N TYR A 48 -7.65 -2.17 -6.82
CA TYR A 48 -8.30 -1.37 -5.78
C TYR A 48 -8.67 -0.01 -6.32
N CYS A 49 -9.85 0.50 -5.96
CA CYS A 49 -10.17 1.91 -6.18
C CYS A 49 -9.17 2.82 -5.45
N LEU A 50 -9.07 4.09 -5.85
CA LEU A 50 -8.07 5.00 -5.27
C LEU A 50 -8.25 5.20 -3.77
N ASP A 51 -9.48 5.18 -3.24
CA ASP A 51 -9.73 5.34 -1.81
C ASP A 51 -9.23 4.13 -1.01
N CYS A 52 -9.53 2.92 -1.48
CA CYS A 52 -9.01 1.70 -0.88
C CYS A 52 -7.48 1.63 -1.02
N GLY A 53 -6.96 1.99 -2.19
CA GLY A 53 -5.53 2.02 -2.46
C GLY A 53 -4.77 2.98 -1.55
N ARG A 54 -5.33 4.19 -1.32
CA ARG A 54 -4.78 5.17 -0.38
C ARG A 54 -4.66 4.58 1.03
N ARG A 55 -5.74 3.98 1.56
CA ARG A 55 -5.74 3.38 2.90
C ARG A 55 -4.70 2.27 3.05
N ILE A 56 -4.52 1.45 2.01
CA ILE A 56 -3.48 0.40 1.99
C ILE A 56 -2.09 1.05 2.08
N LEU A 57 -1.81 2.04 1.22
CA LEU A 57 -0.51 2.70 1.18
C LEU A 57 -0.19 3.45 2.48
N GLU A 58 -1.17 4.14 3.07
CA GLU A 58 -1.01 4.83 4.36
C GLU A 58 -0.71 3.83 5.48
N GLY A 59 -1.46 2.72 5.55
CA GLY A 59 -1.24 1.67 6.53
C GLY A 59 0.13 1.01 6.42
N ASP A 60 0.59 0.72 5.19
CA ASP A 60 1.89 0.10 4.97
C ASP A 60 3.05 1.08 5.18
N ALA A 61 2.89 2.35 4.78
CA ALA A 61 3.87 3.40 5.08
C ALA A 61 4.07 3.58 6.59
N ALA A 62 2.98 3.56 7.37
CA ALA A 62 3.05 3.64 8.84
C ALA A 62 3.83 2.46 9.45
N LYS A 63 3.59 1.23 8.97
CA LYS A 63 4.33 0.04 9.41
C LYS A 63 5.81 0.14 9.08
N ILE A 64 6.16 0.51 7.86
CA ILE A 64 7.55 0.67 7.42
C ILE A 64 8.24 1.76 8.25
N ALA A 65 7.59 2.91 8.45
CA ALA A 65 8.13 3.98 9.27
C ALA A 65 8.36 3.53 10.73
N SER A 66 7.46 2.71 11.28
CA SER A 66 7.64 2.14 12.63
C SER A 66 8.85 1.21 12.72
N LEU A 67 9.06 0.36 11.72
CA LEU A 67 10.23 -0.53 11.67
C LEU A 67 11.53 0.26 11.52
N LEU A 68 11.52 1.34 10.73
CA LEU A 68 12.67 2.23 10.59
C LEU A 68 13.04 2.91 11.91
N ARG A 69 12.06 3.43 12.65
CA ARG A 69 12.30 3.99 14.00
C ARG A 69 12.91 2.97 14.95
N ALA A 70 12.41 1.73 14.92
CA ALA A 70 12.97 0.64 15.74
C ALA A 70 14.42 0.31 15.35
N ILE A 71 14.77 0.36 14.06
CA ILE A 71 16.16 0.17 13.59
C ILE A 71 17.06 1.33 14.03
N ASN A 72 16.57 2.56 13.92
CA ASN A 72 17.35 3.76 14.28
C ASN A 72 17.54 3.92 15.80
N GLY A 73 16.79 3.17 16.62
CA GLY A 73 16.81 3.30 18.07
C GLY A 73 16.02 4.50 18.58
N ASP A 74 15.11 5.05 17.77
CA ASP A 74 14.18 6.13 18.17
C ASP A 74 13.06 5.55 19.05
N GLY A 75 13.43 4.98 20.19
CA GLY A 75 12.53 4.64 21.28
C GLY A 75 12.17 5.91 22.05
N LEU A 76 10.89 6.03 22.44
CA LEU A 76 10.33 7.12 23.24
C LEU A 76 11.34 7.76 24.22
N VAL A 77 11.67 9.04 24.00
CA VAL A 77 11.92 9.96 25.12
C VAL A 77 10.65 10.76 25.34
N ALA A 78 9.69 10.12 25.98
CA ALA A 78 8.73 10.81 26.83
C ALA A 78 9.34 10.81 28.24
N GLY A 79 9.76 11.98 28.71
CA GLY A 79 10.36 12.23 30.02
C GLY A 79 10.67 13.73 30.08
N ASP A 80 9.66 14.57 30.30
CA ASP A 80 9.17 14.99 31.63
C ASP A 80 10.19 15.95 32.27
N GLU A 81 10.01 17.24 31.97
CA GLU A 81 10.69 18.33 32.69
C GLU A 81 9.91 18.57 33.98
N GLY A 82 10.52 18.17 35.10
CA GLY A 82 10.11 18.53 36.46
C GLY A 82 11.26 19.22 37.18
#